data_AF-A0A1R1CGF1-F1
#
_entry.id   AF-A0A1R1CGF1-F1
#
_cell.length_a   1.000
_cell.length_b   1.000
_cell.length_c   1.000
_cell.angle_alpha   90.00
_cell.angle_beta   90.00
_cell.angle_gamma   90.00
#
_symmetry.space_group_name_H-M   'P 1'
#
loop_
_entity.id
_entity.type
_entity.pdbx_description
1 polymer ?
#
loop_
_entity_poly.entity_id
_entity_poly.type
_entity_poly.pdbx_seq_one_letter_code
_entity_poly.pdbx_strand_id
1 'polypeptide(L)'
;MAERLLNASLCLKWFLPEVHKRNIVRAADVYISKNGATGEGLVQMRWIPAARSNQWWLLAGASSLLVSILLWIIRFLILGQPFTGLHAFRFMVLAVVLSFLFSFTGWLGARKLWLLSNIGMFIGLVLMAMYSRNMTGWEDLISLLVFLEAVAAGVAAGLLVEGAYLILKLTRRK
;
A
#
# COMPACT_ATOMS: atom_id res chain seq x y z
N MET A 1 -15.40 18.14 22.89
CA MET A 1 -15.61 19.18 21.86
C MET A 1 -17.04 19.18 21.31
N ALA A 2 -17.70 18.01 21.18
CA ALA A 2 -19.10 17.87 20.74
C ALA A 2 -20.15 18.59 21.64
N GLU A 3 -19.93 18.66 22.96
CA GLU A 3 -20.87 19.34 23.86
C GLU A 3 -20.97 20.86 23.65
N ARG A 4 -19.89 21.51 23.18
CA ARG A 4 -19.93 22.96 22.89
C ARG A 4 -20.78 23.29 21.67
N LEU A 5 -20.96 22.36 20.74
CA LEU A 5 -21.81 22.54 19.56
C LEU A 5 -23.31 22.36 19.88
N LEU A 6 -23.63 21.50 20.85
CA LEU A 6 -25.01 21.31 21.33
C LEU A 6 -25.55 22.53 22.09
N ASN A 7 -24.71 23.24 22.86
CA ASN A 7 -25.15 24.47 23.54
C ASN A 7 -25.34 25.65 22.57
N ALA A 8 -24.60 25.70 21.46
CA ALA A 8 -24.79 26.74 20.44
C ALA A 8 -26.12 26.57 19.69
N SER A 9 -26.59 25.33 19.47
CA SER A 9 -27.86 25.07 18.77
C SER A 9 -29.09 25.41 19.61
N LEU A 10 -29.00 25.28 20.93
CA LEU A 10 -30.04 25.71 21.87
C LEU A 10 -30.19 27.24 21.93
N CYS A 11 -29.08 27.97 21.84
CA CYS A 11 -29.08 29.43 21.88
C CYS A 11 -29.72 30.07 20.63
N LEU A 12 -29.56 29.44 19.45
CA LEU A 12 -30.20 29.91 18.21
C LEU A 12 -31.73 29.72 18.19
N LYS A 13 -32.26 28.83 19.03
CA LYS A 13 -33.70 28.47 19.01
C LYS A 13 -34.61 29.61 19.48
N TRP A 14 -34.08 30.55 20.26
CA TRP A 14 -34.83 31.63 20.91
C TRP A 14 -34.76 32.99 20.19
N PHE A 15 -33.83 33.20 19.25
CA PHE A 15 -33.54 34.54 18.72
C PHE A 15 -33.90 34.76 17.23
N LEU A 16 -34.49 33.77 16.56
CA LEU A 16 -34.76 33.84 15.11
C LEU A 16 -36.24 33.64 14.77
N PRO A 17 -36.84 34.48 13.91
CA PRO A 17 -38.21 34.29 13.42
C PRO A 17 -38.31 32.99 12.59
N GLU A 18 -39.45 32.30 12.67
CA GLU A 18 -39.69 30.93 12.15
C GLU A 18 -39.37 30.73 10.65
N VAL A 19 -39.40 31.81 9.86
CA VAL A 19 -39.02 31.78 8.43
C VAL A 19 -37.52 31.47 8.26
N HIS A 20 -36.67 31.93 9.18
CA HIS A 20 -35.22 31.73 9.10
C HIS A 20 -34.79 30.36 9.63
N LYS A 21 -35.51 29.79 10.61
CA LYS A 21 -35.28 28.42 11.10
C LYS A 21 -35.46 27.39 9.99
N ARG A 22 -36.53 27.53 9.18
CA ARG A 22 -36.78 26.62 8.04
C ARG A 22 -35.67 26.66 6.99
N ASN A 23 -35.12 27.83 6.68
CA ASN A 23 -34.04 27.94 5.70
C ASN A 23 -32.71 27.39 6.22
N ILE A 24 -32.40 27.57 7.50
CA ILE A 24 -31.19 27.00 8.12
C ILE A 24 -31.29 25.47 8.20
N VAL A 25 -32.45 24.93 8.60
CA VAL A 25 -32.67 23.47 8.62
C VAL A 25 -32.59 22.89 7.21
N ARG A 26 -33.17 23.55 6.20
CA ARG A 26 -33.03 23.12 4.79
C ARG A 26 -31.59 23.20 4.29
N ALA A 27 -30.85 24.25 4.65
CA ALA A 27 -29.45 24.38 4.28
C ALA A 27 -28.58 23.33 4.97
N ALA A 28 -28.86 23.01 6.24
CA ALA A 28 -28.20 21.93 6.97
C ALA A 28 -28.54 20.56 6.39
N ASP A 29 -29.80 20.29 6.03
CA ASP A 29 -30.21 19.04 5.38
C ASP A 29 -29.60 18.88 3.98
N VAL A 30 -29.45 19.97 3.21
CA VAL A 30 -28.73 19.94 1.92
C VAL A 30 -27.23 19.69 2.14
N TYR A 31 -26.62 20.29 3.16
CA TYR A 31 -25.20 20.03 3.49
C TYR A 31 -24.98 18.60 4.01
N ILE A 32 -25.89 18.08 4.83
CA ILE A 32 -25.87 16.71 5.37
C ILE A 32 -26.25 15.69 4.30
N SER A 33 -27.09 16.00 3.32
CA SER A 33 -27.38 15.12 2.18
C SER A 33 -26.17 15.05 1.23
N LYS A 34 -25.55 16.20 0.94
CA LYS A 34 -24.36 16.26 0.08
C LYS A 34 -23.12 15.63 0.73
N ASN A 35 -22.98 15.72 2.05
CA ASN A 35 -21.84 15.16 2.79
C ASN A 35 -22.14 13.83 3.50
N GLY A 36 -23.40 13.45 3.67
CA GLY A 36 -23.84 12.14 4.16
C GLY A 36 -23.81 11.07 3.08
N ALA A 37 -23.87 11.47 1.81
CA ALA A 37 -23.47 10.62 0.68
C ALA A 37 -21.94 10.40 0.59
N THR A 38 -21.14 11.19 1.32
CA THR A 38 -19.68 11.04 1.43
C THR A 38 -19.24 10.66 2.84
N GLY A 39 -20.17 10.10 3.64
CA GLY A 39 -19.97 9.61 5.00
C GLY A 39 -19.85 8.09 5.15
N GLU A 40 -19.85 7.34 4.05
CA GLU A 40 -19.39 5.95 4.01
C GLU A 40 -18.20 5.88 3.04
N GLY A 41 -16.95 5.76 3.49
CA GLY A 41 -16.54 4.72 4.42
C GLY A 41 -16.46 3.35 3.75
N LEU A 42 -16.98 3.21 2.52
CA LEU A 42 -16.49 2.21 1.59
C LEU A 42 -15.42 2.91 0.76
N VAL A 43 -14.17 2.82 1.24
CA VAL A 43 -13.04 2.71 0.32
C VAL A 43 -13.41 1.53 -0.56
N GLN A 44 -14.19 1.76 -1.62
CA GLN A 44 -14.30 0.84 -2.72
C GLN A 44 -12.85 0.72 -3.13
N MET A 45 -12.23 -0.42 -2.81
CA MET A 45 -10.96 -0.82 -3.38
C MET A 45 -11.16 -1.12 -4.87
N ARG A 46 -11.77 -0.18 -5.60
CA ARG A 46 -11.95 -0.15 -7.04
C ARG A 46 -10.62 0.15 -7.73
N TRP A 47 -9.57 0.44 -6.96
CA TRP A 47 -8.21 0.61 -7.42
C TRP A 47 -7.44 -0.71 -7.56
N ILE A 48 -7.79 -1.77 -6.83
CA ILE A 48 -7.12 -3.07 -6.96
C ILE A 48 -7.77 -3.84 -8.12
N PRO A 49 -7.01 -4.21 -9.17
CA PRO A 49 -7.57 -4.89 -10.32
C PRO A 49 -8.33 -6.17 -9.94
N ALA A 50 -9.35 -6.49 -10.73
CA ALA A 50 -10.11 -7.73 -10.56
C ALA A 50 -9.18 -8.94 -10.70
N ALA A 51 -9.47 -10.03 -9.98
CA ALA A 51 -8.72 -11.28 -10.11
C ALA A 51 -8.78 -11.77 -11.56
N ARG A 52 -7.69 -12.37 -12.06
CA ARG A 52 -7.50 -12.78 -13.45
C ARG A 52 -7.54 -11.68 -14.54
N SER A 53 -7.44 -10.40 -14.18
CA SER A 53 -7.37 -9.29 -15.16
C SER A 53 -5.99 -9.16 -15.81
N ASN A 54 -5.94 -8.77 -17.09
CA ASN A 54 -4.70 -8.42 -17.79
C ASN A 54 -3.98 -7.20 -17.18
N GLN A 55 -4.67 -6.41 -16.36
CA GLN A 55 -4.08 -5.27 -15.64
C GLN A 55 -2.98 -5.68 -14.66
N TRP A 56 -2.99 -6.93 -14.16
CA TRP A 56 -1.92 -7.45 -13.29
C TRP A 56 -0.58 -7.56 -14.02
N TRP A 57 -0.59 -7.83 -15.34
CA TRP A 57 0.64 -7.89 -16.13
C TRP A 57 1.22 -6.50 -16.40
N LEU A 58 0.36 -5.50 -16.63
CA LEU A 58 0.79 -4.10 -16.70
C LEU A 58 1.40 -3.65 -15.37
N LEU A 59 0.79 -4.03 -14.25
CA LEU A 59 1.32 -3.74 -12.92
C LEU A 59 2.65 -4.46 -12.66
N ALA A 60 2.81 -5.70 -13.15
CA ALA A 60 4.07 -6.44 -13.09
C ALA A 60 5.19 -5.73 -13.85
N GLY A 61 4.90 -5.27 -15.08
CA GLY A 61 5.85 -4.51 -15.89
C GLY A 61 6.20 -3.15 -15.29
N ALA A 62 5.21 -2.41 -14.78
CA ALA A 62 5.44 -1.12 -14.14
C ALA A 62 6.24 -1.28 -12.84
N SER A 63 5.91 -2.26 -12.01
CA SER A 63 6.62 -2.52 -10.76
C SER A 63 8.05 -3.04 -11.00
N SER A 64 8.28 -3.86 -12.02
CA SER A 64 9.64 -4.34 -12.31
C SER A 64 10.56 -3.21 -12.73
N LEU A 65 10.08 -2.27 -13.56
CA LEU A 65 10.82 -1.07 -13.92
C LEU A 65 11.09 -0.18 -12.71
N LEU A 66 10.06 0.08 -11.89
CA LEU A 66 10.19 0.89 -10.68
C LEU A 66 11.24 0.32 -9.72
N VAL A 67 11.14 -0.99 -9.42
CA VAL A 67 12.06 -1.67 -8.48
C VAL A 67 13.47 -1.74 -9.06
N SER A 68 13.62 -1.97 -10.36
CA SER A 68 14.93 -1.95 -11.03
C SER A 68 15.61 -0.59 -10.87
N ILE A 69 14.87 0.50 -11.14
CA ILE A 69 15.38 1.87 -11.01
C ILE A 69 15.76 2.16 -9.54
N LEU A 70 14.93 1.76 -8.57
CA LEU A 70 15.23 1.94 -7.15
C LEU A 70 16.49 1.19 -6.71
N LEU A 71 16.65 -0.06 -7.14
CA LEU A 71 17.86 -0.84 -6.87
C LEU A 71 19.09 -0.17 -7.47
N TRP A 72 19.00 0.35 -8.69
CA TRP A 72 20.11 1.07 -9.32
C TRP A 72 20.44 2.38 -8.59
N ILE A 73 19.45 3.14 -8.14
CA ILE A 73 19.67 4.37 -7.36
C ILE A 73 20.37 4.03 -6.04
N ILE A 74 19.86 3.05 -5.29
CA ILE A 74 20.49 2.62 -4.03
C ILE A 74 21.93 2.19 -4.29
N ARG A 75 22.14 1.41 -5.36
CA ARG A 75 23.42 0.78 -5.65
C ARG A 75 24.48 1.73 -6.20
N PHE A 76 24.15 2.52 -7.21
CA PHE A 76 25.13 3.33 -7.94
C PHE A 76 25.19 4.78 -7.43
N LEU A 77 24.09 5.31 -6.89
CA LEU A 77 24.05 6.68 -6.38
C LEU A 77 24.29 6.73 -4.87
N ILE A 78 23.54 5.96 -4.07
CA ILE A 78 23.64 6.05 -2.60
C ILE A 78 24.92 5.37 -2.09
N LEU A 79 25.26 4.21 -2.67
CA LEU A 79 26.41 3.40 -2.29
C LEU A 79 27.72 3.79 -3.00
N GLY A 80 27.67 4.63 -4.04
CA GLY A 80 28.85 5.12 -4.74
C GLY A 80 29.67 4.03 -5.47
N GLN A 81 29.11 2.83 -5.65
CA GLN A 81 29.79 1.73 -6.33
C GLN A 81 29.93 2.03 -7.83
N PRO A 82 31.03 1.58 -8.49
CA PRO A 82 31.24 1.84 -9.90
C PRO A 82 30.12 1.22 -10.74
N PHE A 83 29.61 2.00 -11.70
CA PHE A 83 28.58 1.51 -12.61
C PHE A 83 29.16 0.42 -13.51
N THR A 84 28.57 -0.78 -13.41
CA THR A 84 28.89 -1.90 -14.32
C THR A 84 27.60 -2.48 -14.86
N GLY A 85 27.54 -2.67 -16.18
CA GLY A 85 26.34 -3.18 -16.85
C GLY A 85 25.93 -4.56 -16.35
N LEU A 86 26.90 -5.40 -15.97
CA LEU A 86 26.64 -6.75 -15.44
C LEU A 86 25.89 -6.72 -14.11
N HIS A 87 26.26 -5.83 -13.18
CA HIS A 87 25.53 -5.69 -11.92
C HIS A 87 24.15 -5.08 -12.13
N ALA A 88 24.04 -4.04 -12.96
CA ALA A 88 22.75 -3.43 -13.29
C ALA A 88 21.77 -4.45 -13.89
N PHE A 89 22.24 -5.29 -14.80
CA PHE A 89 21.44 -6.36 -15.42
C PHE A 89 20.99 -7.41 -14.41
N ARG A 90 21.87 -7.88 -13.51
CA ARG A 90 21.49 -8.85 -12.45
C ARG A 90 20.40 -8.30 -11.54
N PHE A 91 20.50 -7.04 -11.13
CA PHE A 91 19.46 -6.39 -10.32
C PHE A 91 18.14 -6.21 -11.08
N MET A 92 18.21 -5.90 -12.38
CA MET A 92 17.01 -5.85 -13.23
C MET A 92 16.32 -7.20 -13.32
N VAL A 93 17.08 -8.29 -13.53
CA VAL A 93 16.52 -9.65 -13.56
C VAL A 93 15.86 -9.99 -12.22
N LEU A 94 16.51 -9.67 -11.09
CA LEU A 94 15.95 -9.88 -9.76
C LEU A 94 14.62 -9.13 -9.57
N ALA A 95 14.59 -7.85 -9.95
CA ALA A 95 13.38 -7.03 -9.88
C ALA A 95 12.25 -7.59 -10.75
N VAL A 96 12.56 -8.01 -11.99
CA VAL A 96 11.59 -8.63 -12.90
C VAL A 96 11.01 -9.90 -12.29
N VAL A 97 11.86 -10.78 -11.76
CA VAL A 97 11.42 -12.04 -11.15
C VAL A 97 10.51 -11.79 -9.95
N LEU A 98 10.90 -10.90 -9.03
CA LEU A 98 10.09 -10.57 -7.85
C LEU A 98 8.76 -9.91 -8.21
N SER A 99 8.78 -8.91 -9.09
CA SER A 99 7.57 -8.21 -9.55
C SER A 99 6.59 -9.14 -10.27
N PHE A 100 7.12 -10.06 -11.07
CA PHE A 100 6.31 -11.08 -11.74
C PHE A 100 5.71 -12.04 -10.72
N LEU A 101 6.50 -12.54 -9.76
CA LEU A 101 6.05 -13.45 -8.73
C LEU A 101 4.93 -12.82 -7.88
N PHE A 102 5.11 -11.56 -7.43
CA PHE A 102 4.09 -10.89 -6.63
C PHE A 102 2.85 -10.60 -7.47
N SER A 103 2.99 -10.08 -8.67
CA SER A 103 1.84 -9.83 -9.54
C SER A 103 1.09 -11.12 -9.90
N PHE A 104 1.78 -12.25 -10.03
CA PHE A 104 1.18 -13.57 -10.20
C PHE A 104 0.34 -13.98 -8.97
N THR A 105 0.84 -13.77 -7.76
CA THR A 105 0.03 -14.01 -6.54
C THR A 105 -1.21 -13.11 -6.47
N GLY A 106 -1.10 -11.86 -6.91
CA GLY A 106 -2.24 -10.94 -7.03
C GLY A 106 -3.26 -11.39 -8.09
N TRP A 107 -2.77 -11.91 -9.21
CA TRP A 107 -3.60 -12.47 -10.29
C TRP A 107 -4.43 -13.67 -9.83
N LEU A 108 -3.88 -14.52 -8.93
CA LEU A 108 -4.60 -15.62 -8.27
C LEU A 108 -5.70 -15.14 -7.29
N GLY A 109 -5.77 -13.84 -6.99
CA GLY A 109 -6.76 -13.25 -6.11
C GLY A 109 -6.30 -13.06 -4.66
N ALA A 110 -5.04 -13.40 -4.34
CA ALA A 110 -4.45 -13.21 -3.02
C ALA A 110 -4.02 -11.75 -2.80
N ARG A 111 -5.00 -10.86 -2.68
CA ARG A 111 -4.77 -9.41 -2.60
C ARG A 111 -3.98 -8.99 -1.37
N LYS A 112 -4.18 -9.66 -0.22
CA LYS A 112 -3.47 -9.30 1.02
C LYS A 112 -2.01 -9.74 0.96
N LEU A 113 -1.78 -10.94 0.40
CA LEU A 113 -0.45 -11.44 0.10
C LEU A 113 0.31 -10.47 -0.80
N TRP A 114 -0.29 -10.02 -1.91
CA TRP A 114 0.34 -9.05 -2.81
C TRP A 114 0.73 -7.75 -2.09
N LEU A 115 -0.18 -7.16 -1.29
CA LEU A 115 0.11 -5.93 -0.54
C LEU A 115 1.26 -6.11 0.45
N LEU A 116 1.23 -7.19 1.24
CA LEU A 116 2.26 -7.47 2.25
C LEU A 116 3.62 -7.78 1.63
N SER A 117 3.66 -8.47 0.49
CA SER A 117 4.89 -8.68 -0.28
C SER A 117 5.48 -7.37 -0.81
N ASN A 118 4.65 -6.45 -1.31
CA ASN A 118 5.12 -5.13 -1.77
C ASN A 118 5.64 -4.27 -0.60
N ILE A 119 5.00 -4.35 0.57
CA ILE A 119 5.48 -3.67 1.79
C ILE A 119 6.83 -4.26 2.20
N GLY A 120 6.98 -5.59 2.23
CA GLY A 120 8.26 -6.24 2.52
C GLY A 120 9.36 -5.84 1.53
N MET A 121 9.03 -5.75 0.24
CA MET A 121 9.95 -5.26 -0.79
C MET A 121 10.37 -3.81 -0.56
N PHE A 122 9.43 -2.93 -0.21
CA PHE A 122 9.74 -1.54 0.12
C PHE A 122 10.64 -1.43 1.36
N ILE A 123 10.31 -2.15 2.44
CA ILE A 123 11.12 -2.20 3.65
C ILE A 123 12.52 -2.75 3.34
N GLY A 124 12.61 -3.80 2.53
CA GLY A 124 13.89 -4.37 2.11
C GLY A 124 14.77 -3.35 1.37
N LEU A 125 14.19 -2.54 0.46
CA LEU A 125 14.93 -1.48 -0.22
C LEU A 125 15.46 -0.42 0.76
N VAL A 126 14.66 -0.04 1.75
CA VAL A 126 15.08 0.90 2.80
C VAL A 126 16.20 0.30 3.64
N LEU A 127 16.07 -0.95 4.09
CA LEU A 127 17.09 -1.64 4.87
C LEU A 127 18.39 -1.80 4.09
N MET A 128 18.31 -2.13 2.80
CA MET A 128 19.46 -2.21 1.90
C MET A 128 20.23 -0.89 1.86
N ALA A 129 19.52 0.24 1.78
CA ALA A 129 20.14 1.57 1.79
C ALA A 129 20.78 1.94 3.14
N MET A 130 20.24 1.43 4.26
CA MET A 130 20.73 1.73 5.61
C MET A 130 21.89 0.85 6.05
N TYR A 131 21.82 -0.47 5.84
CA TYR A 131 22.79 -1.44 6.35
C TYR A 131 24.12 -1.43 5.58
N SER A 132 24.14 -0.86 4.38
CA SER A 132 25.28 -0.98 3.46
C SER A 132 26.38 0.08 3.65
N ARG A 133 26.40 0.85 4.76
CA ARG A 133 27.36 1.94 4.95
C ARG A 133 28.66 1.58 5.70
N ASN A 134 28.72 0.41 6.35
CA ASN A 134 29.77 0.13 7.36
C ASN A 134 30.44 -1.26 7.24
N MET A 135 30.42 -1.95 6.09
CA MET A 135 30.92 -3.34 5.97
C MET A 135 31.90 -3.54 4.80
N THR A 136 33.17 -3.27 5.05
CA THR A 136 34.24 -3.34 4.05
C THR A 136 34.30 -4.71 3.36
N GLY A 137 34.11 -4.72 2.03
CA GLY A 137 34.28 -5.88 1.15
C GLY A 137 33.07 -6.82 0.98
N TRP A 138 32.12 -6.83 1.92
CA TRP A 138 30.93 -7.70 1.89
C TRP A 138 29.59 -6.94 1.84
N GLU A 139 29.63 -5.61 1.83
CA GLU A 139 28.49 -4.70 1.72
C GLU A 139 27.44 -5.15 0.70
N ASP A 140 27.90 -5.57 -0.48
CA ASP A 140 27.04 -5.95 -1.60
C ASP A 140 26.21 -7.20 -1.30
N LEU A 141 26.86 -8.19 -0.70
CA LEU A 141 26.23 -9.47 -0.41
C LEU A 141 25.27 -9.31 0.78
N ILE A 142 25.70 -8.62 1.83
CA ILE A 142 24.92 -8.46 3.05
C ILE A 142 23.70 -7.58 2.79
N SER A 143 23.85 -6.47 2.07
CA SER A 143 22.73 -5.60 1.70
C SER A 143 21.69 -6.32 0.85
N LEU A 144 22.14 -7.18 -0.09
CA LEU A 144 21.26 -8.01 -0.91
C LEU A 144 20.58 -9.11 -0.10
N LEU A 145 21.27 -9.75 0.84
CA LEU A 145 20.68 -10.76 1.74
C LEU A 145 19.61 -10.13 2.64
N VAL A 146 19.90 -8.99 3.27
CA VAL A 146 18.94 -8.27 4.12
C VAL A 146 17.71 -7.84 3.30
N PHE A 147 17.91 -7.39 2.06
CA PHE A 147 16.81 -7.11 1.14
C PHE A 147 15.94 -8.35 0.89
N LEU A 148 16.56 -9.48 0.53
CA LEU A 148 15.84 -10.74 0.26
C LEU A 148 15.13 -11.27 1.50
N GLU A 149 15.75 -11.15 2.68
CA GLU A 149 15.16 -11.56 3.95
C GLU A 149 13.91 -10.73 4.29
N ALA A 150 13.98 -9.40 4.14
CA ALA A 150 12.83 -8.52 4.36
C ALA A 150 11.69 -8.81 3.37
N VAL A 151 12.04 -9.08 2.11
CA VAL A 151 11.08 -9.52 1.08
C VAL A 151 10.43 -10.84 1.49
N ALA A 152 11.22 -11.84 1.88
CA ALA A 152 10.74 -13.14 2.31
C ALA A 152 9.83 -13.05 3.54
N ALA A 153 10.18 -12.20 4.51
CA ALA A 153 9.36 -11.93 5.69
C ALA A 153 8.01 -11.31 5.31
N GLY A 154 7.99 -10.35 4.37
CA GLY A 154 6.76 -9.76 3.84
C GLY A 154 5.86 -10.79 3.14
N VAL A 155 6.44 -11.66 2.32
CA VAL A 155 5.73 -12.77 1.67
C VAL A 155 5.17 -13.75 2.71
N ALA A 156 5.98 -14.15 3.70
CA ALA A 156 5.56 -15.07 4.76
C ALA A 156 4.40 -14.50 5.58
N ALA A 157 4.49 -13.23 5.99
CA ALA A 157 3.41 -12.53 6.67
C ALA A 157 2.15 -12.46 5.80
N GLY A 158 2.30 -12.18 4.51
CA GLY A 158 1.22 -12.21 3.53
C GLY A 158 0.52 -13.57 3.44
N LEU A 159 1.31 -14.64 3.45
CA LEU A 159 0.80 -16.01 3.34
C LEU A 159 0.04 -16.40 4.61
N LEU A 160 0.54 -16.04 5.79
CA LEU A 160 -0.13 -16.26 7.06
C LEU A 160 -1.47 -15.53 7.13
N VAL A 161 -1.51 -14.25 6.73
CA VAL A 161 -2.74 -13.44 6.75
C VAL A 161 -3.78 -13.95 5.75
N GLU A 162 -3.37 -14.26 4.52
CA GLU A 162 -4.27 -14.79 3.49
C GLU A 162 -4.77 -16.20 3.87
N GLY A 163 -3.87 -17.06 4.37
CA GLY A 163 -4.18 -18.41 4.84
C GLY A 163 -5.18 -18.41 5.99
N ALA A 164 -4.93 -17.60 7.03
CA ALA A 164 -5.86 -17.45 8.15
C ALA A 164 -7.24 -16.96 7.70
N TYR A 165 -7.29 -16.01 6.77
CA TYR A 165 -8.55 -15.51 6.22
C TYR A 165 -9.34 -16.59 5.46
N LEU A 166 -8.66 -17.42 4.65
CA LEU A 166 -9.30 -18.53 3.94
C LEU A 166 -9.84 -19.59 4.90
N ILE A 167 -9.07 -19.94 5.93
CA ILE A 167 -9.50 -20.92 6.95
C ILE A 167 -10.74 -20.41 7.72
N LEU A 168 -10.73 -19.15 8.17
CA LEU A 168 -11.87 -18.56 8.86
C LEU A 168 -13.13 -18.49 7.97
N LYS A 169 -12.96 -18.19 6.68
CA LYS A 169 -14.06 -18.15 5.71
C LYS A 169 -14.66 -19.53 5.47
N LEU A 170 -13.85 -20.58 5.40
CA LEU A 170 -14.32 -21.96 5.25
C LEU A 170 -15.01 -22.46 6.52
N THR A 171 -14.50 -22.08 7.69
CA THR A 171 -15.07 -22.48 8.99
C THR A 171 -16.45 -21.84 9.22
N ARG A 172 -16.66 -20.58 8.82
CA ARG A 172 -17.96 -19.89 8.92
C ARG A 172 -19.04 -20.36 7.93
N ARG A 173 -18.68 -21.19 6.94
CA ARG A 173 -19.61 -21.73 5.94
C ARG A 173 -20.14 -23.13 6.31
N LYS A 174 -19.60 -23.75 7.36
CA LYS A 174 -20.17 -24.92 8.00
C LYS A 174 -21.00 -24.47 9.19
#